data_AF-A0A401TC16-F1
#
_entry.id   AF-A0A401TC16-F1
#
_cell.length_a   1.000
_cell.length_b   1.000
_cell.length_c   1.000
_cell.angle_alpha   90.00
_cell.angle_beta   90.00
_cell.angle_gamma   90.00
#
_symmetry.space_group_name_H-M   'P 1'
#
loop_
_entity.id
_entity.type
_entity.pdbx_description
1 polymer ?
#
loop_
_entity_poly.entity_id
_entity_poly.type
_entity_poly.pdbx_seq_one_letter_code
_entity_poly.pdbx_strand_id
1 'polypeptide(L)'
;MFSERAAQQEPTLLSAPLPAQPGPTFPRVTAGSYNNRSGCFRLGERSFQRQYAHIYAARLMQMRPLVEESARKKWGADVPVKKLCELQVGQKCCVVGTLFKHMELKPSILREISEEVGVLLLRPLSV
;
A
#
# COMPACT_ATOMS: atom_id res chain seq x y z
N MET A 1 -30.16 2.62 13.91
CA MET A 1 -28.79 3.17 14.15
C MET A 1 -28.42 3.08 15.63
N PHE A 2 -27.15 3.21 16.00
CA PHE A 2 -26.72 3.18 17.42
C PHE A 2 -27.48 4.20 18.29
N SER A 3 -27.68 5.41 17.77
CA SER A 3 -28.36 6.51 18.46
C SER A 3 -29.82 6.22 18.81
N GLU A 4 -30.56 5.51 17.94
CA GLU A 4 -31.96 5.13 18.23
C GLU A 4 -32.05 4.13 19.37
N ARG A 5 -31.07 3.21 19.49
CA ARG A 5 -31.00 2.24 20.59
C ARG A 5 -30.58 2.89 21.90
N ALA A 6 -29.71 3.91 21.83
CA ALA A 6 -29.28 4.67 23.01
C ALA A 6 -30.40 5.56 23.56
N ALA A 7 -31.25 6.12 22.69
CA ALA A 7 -32.36 7.01 23.07
C ALA A 7 -33.58 6.28 23.67
N GLN A 8 -33.60 4.94 23.67
CA GLN A 8 -34.67 4.13 24.27
C GLN A 8 -34.60 4.06 25.80
N GLN A 9 -33.56 4.60 26.42
CA GLN A 9 -33.37 4.59 27.88
C GLN A 9 -33.68 5.96 28.48
N GLU A 10 -34.36 5.95 29.63
CA GLU A 10 -34.68 7.17 30.38
C GLU A 10 -33.42 7.80 30.99
N PRO A 11 -33.28 9.13 30.98
CA PRO A 11 -32.12 9.83 31.52
C PRO A 11 -32.14 9.81 33.06
N THR A 12 -31.13 9.19 33.66
CA THR A 12 -31.02 9.03 35.13
C THR A 12 -29.96 9.94 35.79
N LEU A 13 -29.08 10.56 34.99
CA LEU A 13 -27.87 11.24 35.48
C LEU A 13 -28.11 12.66 36.04
N LEU A 14 -29.25 13.29 35.76
CA LEU A 14 -29.61 14.62 36.27
C LEU A 14 -30.56 14.53 37.48
N SER A 15 -30.19 13.72 38.47
CA SER A 15 -30.97 13.51 39.70
C SER A 15 -30.06 13.43 40.93
N ALA A 16 -30.64 13.51 42.14
CA ALA A 16 -29.88 13.34 43.37
C ALA A 16 -29.20 11.95 43.42
N PRO A 17 -28.02 11.81 44.03
CA PRO A 17 -27.32 10.52 44.10
C PRO A 17 -28.20 9.42 44.69
N LEU A 18 -28.22 8.24 44.06
CA LEU A 18 -28.93 7.09 44.61
C LEU A 18 -28.31 6.68 45.96
N PRO A 19 -29.13 6.27 46.94
CA PRO A 19 -28.64 5.86 48.26
C PRO A 19 -27.83 4.57 48.16
N ALA A 20 -26.53 4.63 48.50
CA ALA A 20 -25.56 3.55 48.80
C ALA A 20 -25.53 2.26 47.95
N GLN A 21 -26.32 2.14 46.89
CA GLN A 21 -26.37 0.98 46.01
C GLN A 21 -25.51 1.23 44.77
N PRO A 22 -24.72 0.24 44.32
CA PRO A 22 -23.99 0.35 43.06
C PRO A 22 -24.99 0.57 41.92
N GLY A 23 -24.71 1.56 41.07
CA GLY A 23 -25.53 1.86 39.89
C GLY A 23 -25.61 0.69 38.89
N PRO A 24 -26.46 0.79 37.85
CA PRO A 24 -26.64 -0.29 36.89
C PRO A 24 -25.31 -0.65 36.20
N THR A 25 -24.93 -1.92 36.27
CA THR A 25 -23.78 -2.48 35.55
C THR A 25 -24.23 -3.25 34.32
N PHE A 26 -23.58 -3.01 33.18
CA PHE A 26 -23.91 -3.71 31.93
C PHE A 26 -22.77 -4.67 31.55
N PRO A 27 -23.04 -5.97 31.34
CA PRO A 27 -22.02 -6.89 30.87
C PRO A 27 -21.65 -6.57 29.43
N ARG A 28 -20.36 -6.65 29.11
CA ARG A 28 -19.89 -6.56 27.73
C ARG A 28 -20.38 -7.78 26.96
N VAL A 29 -20.90 -7.55 25.75
CA VAL A 29 -21.25 -8.63 24.83
C VAL A 29 -20.00 -9.44 24.50
N THR A 30 -20.06 -10.77 24.65
CA THR A 30 -18.99 -11.67 24.27
C THR A 30 -18.65 -11.46 22.80
N ALA A 31 -17.39 -11.11 22.52
CA ALA A 31 -16.92 -11.00 21.14
C ALA A 31 -17.16 -12.35 20.44
N GLY A 32 -17.81 -12.32 19.28
CA GLY A 32 -18.03 -13.52 18.47
C GLY A 32 -16.72 -14.10 17.91
N SER A 33 -16.81 -14.90 16.85
CA SER A 33 -15.63 -15.45 16.18
C SER A 33 -14.76 -14.35 15.59
N TYR A 34 -13.59 -14.11 16.21
CA TYR A 34 -12.53 -13.27 15.69
C TYR A 34 -11.34 -14.13 15.27
N ASN A 35 -10.80 -13.90 14.07
CA ASN A 35 -9.56 -14.52 13.63
C ASN A 35 -8.64 -13.48 12.98
N ASN A 36 -7.41 -13.37 13.49
CA ASN A 36 -6.42 -12.46 12.96
C ASN A 36 -5.74 -13.05 11.71
N ARG A 37 -5.93 -12.41 10.55
CA ARG A 37 -5.34 -12.82 9.26
C ARG A 37 -4.13 -11.99 8.83
N SER A 38 -3.52 -11.21 9.73
CA SER A 38 -2.37 -10.36 9.43
C SER A 38 -1.01 -11.07 9.45
N GLY A 39 -1.01 -12.41 9.47
CA GLY A 39 0.21 -13.22 9.59
C GLY A 39 1.27 -12.92 8.52
N CYS A 40 0.87 -12.63 7.28
CA CYS A 40 1.80 -12.28 6.19
C CYS A 40 2.54 -10.94 6.40
N PHE A 41 2.08 -10.10 7.33
CA PHE A 41 2.73 -8.85 7.69
C PHE A 41 3.63 -8.98 8.93
N ARG A 42 3.59 -10.14 9.63
CA ARG A 42 4.48 -10.40 10.76
C ARG A 42 5.86 -10.77 10.23
N LEU A 43 6.82 -9.88 10.44
CA LEU A 43 8.22 -10.12 10.11
C LEU A 43 8.86 -10.94 11.23
N GLY A 44 9.50 -12.06 10.87
CA GLY A 44 10.34 -12.86 11.78
C GLY A 44 11.72 -12.21 11.93
N GLU A 45 12.77 -12.98 11.63
CA GLU A 45 14.14 -12.45 11.62
C GLU A 45 14.34 -11.38 10.55
N ARG A 46 15.00 -10.28 10.94
CA ARG A 46 15.25 -9.14 10.07
C ARG A 46 16.67 -9.23 9.52
N SER A 47 16.80 -9.38 8.21
CA SER A 47 18.07 -9.26 7.49
C SER A 47 18.08 -7.99 6.64
N PHE A 48 19.11 -7.17 6.82
CA PHE A 48 19.27 -5.87 6.13
C PHE A 48 20.34 -5.91 5.03
N GLN A 49 20.87 -7.09 4.71
CA GLN A 49 21.93 -7.25 3.70
C GLN A 49 21.40 -7.26 2.25
N ARG A 50 20.07 -7.30 2.06
CA ARG A 50 19.44 -7.40 0.74
C ARG A 50 19.22 -6.03 0.11
N GLN A 51 19.41 -5.95 -1.20
CA GLN A 51 19.13 -4.76 -2.00
C GLN A 51 17.65 -4.65 -2.38
N TYR A 52 17.15 -3.43 -2.60
CA TYR A 52 15.76 -3.16 -2.96
C TYR A 52 15.32 -3.73 -4.32
N ALA A 53 16.27 -4.05 -5.21
CA ALA A 53 15.99 -4.60 -6.54
C ALA A 53 15.09 -5.86 -6.51
N HIS A 54 15.26 -6.72 -5.50
CA HIS A 54 14.47 -7.93 -5.35
C HIS A 54 12.96 -7.66 -5.18
N ILE A 55 12.59 -6.54 -4.54
CA ILE A 55 11.19 -6.16 -4.34
C ILE A 55 10.53 -5.86 -5.69
N TYR A 56 11.22 -5.12 -6.56
CA TYR A 56 10.71 -4.77 -7.89
C TYR A 56 10.60 -6.00 -8.80
N ALA A 57 11.61 -6.87 -8.78
CA ALA A 57 11.59 -8.12 -9.54
C ALA A 57 10.41 -9.01 -9.11
N ALA A 58 10.21 -9.22 -7.81
CA ALA A 58 9.12 -10.02 -7.28
C ALA A 58 7.74 -9.45 -7.67
N ARG A 59 7.56 -8.12 -7.56
CA ARG A 59 6.31 -7.44 -7.96
C ARG A 59 6.03 -7.63 -9.44
N LEU A 60 7.02 -7.41 -10.31
CA LEU A 60 6.82 -7.55 -11.75
C LEU A 60 6.48 -9.01 -12.12
N MET A 61 7.18 -9.99 -11.55
CA MET A 61 6.92 -11.41 -11.80
C MET A 61 5.52 -11.85 -11.36
N GLN A 62 5.06 -11.40 -10.18
CA GLN A 62 3.72 -11.74 -9.69
C GLN A 62 2.60 -11.04 -10.47
N MET A 63 2.80 -9.77 -10.83
CA MET A 63 1.75 -8.97 -11.47
C MET A 63 1.63 -9.22 -12.97
N ARG A 64 2.71 -9.59 -13.65
CA ARG A 64 2.73 -9.81 -15.10
C ARG A 64 1.59 -10.70 -15.62
N PRO A 65 1.38 -11.94 -15.12
CA PRO A 65 0.33 -12.80 -15.65
C PRO A 65 -1.08 -12.20 -15.47
N LEU A 66 -1.32 -11.50 -14.35
CA LEU A 66 -2.61 -10.85 -14.05
C LEU A 66 -2.90 -9.70 -15.03
N VAL A 67 -1.88 -8.90 -15.33
CA VAL A 67 -1.98 -7.79 -16.28
C VAL A 67 -2.12 -8.30 -17.71
N GLU A 68 -1.38 -9.34 -18.10
CA GLU A 68 -1.50 -9.98 -19.41
C GLU A 68 -2.89 -10.58 -19.64
N GLU A 69 -3.44 -11.26 -18.64
CA GLU A 69 -4.81 -11.76 -18.69
C GLU A 69 -5.83 -10.62 -18.83
N SER A 70 -5.67 -9.55 -18.05
CA SER A 70 -6.54 -8.38 -18.12
C SER A 70 -6.45 -7.67 -19.49
N ALA A 71 -5.26 -7.59 -20.07
CA ALA A 71 -5.02 -7.05 -21.39
C ALA A 71 -5.73 -7.87 -22.47
N ARG A 72 -5.61 -9.21 -22.42
CA ARG A 72 -6.32 -10.11 -23.35
C ARG A 72 -7.83 -9.99 -23.24
N LYS A 73 -8.38 -9.88 -22.02
CA LYS A 73 -9.81 -9.66 -21.80
C LYS A 73 -10.29 -8.33 -22.38
N LYS A 74 -9.47 -7.27 -22.29
CA LYS A 74 -9.85 -5.92 -22.71
C LYS A 74 -9.67 -5.67 -24.21
N TRP A 75 -8.61 -6.22 -24.81
CA TRP A 75 -8.19 -5.92 -26.18
C TRP A 75 -8.23 -7.12 -27.14
N GLY A 76 -8.65 -8.29 -26.67
CA GLY A 76 -8.73 -9.53 -27.46
C GLY A 76 -7.55 -10.47 -27.22
N ALA A 77 -7.74 -11.76 -27.51
CA ALA A 77 -6.74 -12.80 -27.29
C ALA A 77 -5.47 -12.62 -28.14
N ASP A 78 -5.61 -11.97 -29.30
CA ASP A 78 -4.53 -11.79 -30.28
C ASP A 78 -3.64 -10.58 -30.01
N VAL A 79 -3.83 -9.85 -28.90
CA VAL A 79 -3.00 -8.68 -28.57
C VAL A 79 -1.55 -9.14 -28.30
N PRO A 80 -0.55 -8.69 -29.10
CA PRO A 80 0.82 -9.13 -28.91
C PRO A 80 1.39 -8.43 -27.68
N VAL A 81 1.71 -9.21 -26.65
CA VAL A 81 2.48 -8.75 -25.49
C VAL A 81 3.97 -8.92 -25.81
N LYS A 82 4.72 -7.82 -25.82
CA LYS A 82 6.14 -7.81 -26.18
C LYS A 82 7.02 -7.31 -25.05
N LYS A 83 8.28 -7.73 -25.03
CA LYS A 83 9.29 -7.09 -24.20
C LYS A 83 9.67 -5.74 -24.79
N LEU A 84 10.17 -4.84 -23.94
CA LEU A 84 10.59 -3.49 -24.36
C LEU A 84 11.66 -3.52 -25.47
N CYS A 85 12.55 -4.52 -25.45
CA CYS A 85 13.60 -4.70 -26.46
C CYS A 85 13.11 -5.26 -27.80
N GLU A 86 11.86 -5.74 -27.89
CA GLU A 86 11.28 -6.38 -29.08
C GLU A 86 10.32 -5.44 -29.84
N LEU A 87 10.27 -4.17 -29.43
CA LEU A 87 9.41 -3.17 -30.02
C LEU A 87 9.86 -2.82 -31.44
N GLN A 88 8.87 -2.73 -32.34
CA GLN A 88 9.06 -2.37 -33.74
C GLN A 88 8.25 -1.11 -34.05
N VAL A 89 8.83 -0.21 -34.85
CA VAL A 89 8.15 1.02 -35.26
C VAL A 89 6.92 0.68 -36.10
N GLY A 90 5.80 1.35 -35.83
CA GLY A 90 4.53 1.14 -36.56
C GLY A 90 3.72 -0.08 -36.11
N GLN A 91 4.20 -0.90 -35.17
CA GLN A 91 3.47 -2.05 -34.66
C GLN A 91 2.69 -1.72 -33.38
N LYS A 92 1.38 -2.05 -33.36
CA LYS A 92 0.57 -2.02 -32.13
C LYS A 92 0.86 -3.25 -31.27
N CYS A 93 1.25 -3.03 -30.03
CA CYS A 93 1.51 -4.09 -29.05
C CYS A 93 1.26 -3.61 -27.61
N CYS A 94 1.21 -4.55 -26.68
CA CYS A 94 1.12 -4.28 -25.25
C CYS A 94 2.47 -4.52 -24.57
N VAL A 95 2.86 -3.63 -23.65
CA VAL A 95 4.06 -3.77 -22.83
C VAL A 95 3.65 -3.77 -21.37
N VAL A 96 4.16 -4.75 -20.62
CA VAL A 96 3.98 -4.85 -19.18
C VAL A 96 5.29 -4.48 -18.50
N GLY A 97 5.25 -3.49 -17.61
CA GLY A 97 6.42 -2.98 -16.91
C GLY A 97 6.05 -2.26 -15.63
N THR A 98 7.03 -1.58 -15.04
CA THR A 98 6.85 -0.76 -13.84
C THR A 98 6.97 0.71 -14.22
N LEU A 99 6.03 1.54 -13.74
CA LEU A 99 6.09 2.98 -13.95
C LEU A 99 7.07 3.61 -12.96
N PHE A 100 7.95 4.47 -13.47
CA PHE A 100 8.82 5.32 -12.68
C PHE A 100 8.51 6.79 -12.98
N LYS A 101 8.21 7.55 -11.93
CA LYS A 101 7.96 9.00 -12.04
C LYS A 101 9.21 9.76 -11.66
N HIS A 102 9.85 10.39 -12.63
CA HIS A 102 10.91 11.35 -12.37
C HIS A 102 10.30 12.67 -11.85
N MET A 103 10.86 13.22 -10.78
CA MET A 103 10.35 14.42 -10.12
C MET A 103 11.54 15.29 -9.72
N GLU A 104 11.63 16.50 -10.26
CA GLU A 104 12.76 17.41 -10.05
C GLU A 104 12.90 17.86 -8.59
N LEU A 105 11.77 18.05 -7.91
CA LEU A 105 11.70 18.46 -6.50
C LEU A 105 11.81 17.28 -5.52
N LYS A 106 12.01 16.05 -6.02
CA LYS A 106 12.20 14.90 -5.12
C LYS A 106 13.55 15.08 -4.39
N PRO A 107 13.58 15.00 -3.04
CA PRO A 107 14.82 15.11 -2.31
C PRO A 107 15.80 14.02 -2.74
N SER A 108 17.07 14.38 -2.83
CA SER A 108 18.15 13.50 -3.25
C SER A 108 19.29 13.60 -2.25
N ILE A 109 19.59 12.47 -1.59
CA ILE A 109 20.69 12.36 -0.64
C ILE A 109 22.02 12.77 -1.31
N LEU A 110 22.20 12.44 -2.60
CA LEU A 110 23.40 12.83 -3.35
C LEU A 110 23.49 14.35 -3.57
N ARG A 111 22.35 15.04 -3.74
CA ARG A 111 22.34 16.51 -3.86
C ARG A 111 22.65 17.15 -2.52
N GLU A 112 22.02 16.68 -1.46
CA GLU A 112 22.26 17.15 -0.08
C GLU A 112 23.74 17.04 0.30
N ILE A 113 24.37 15.88 0.09
CA ILE A 113 25.81 15.69 0.35
C ILE A 113 26.67 16.62 -0.52
N SER A 114 26.32 16.83 -1.80
CA SER A 114 27.09 17.73 -2.67
C SER A 114 27.04 19.19 -2.24
N GLU A 115 25.91 19.63 -1.69
CA GLU A 115 25.69 20.99 -1.19
C GLU A 115 26.44 21.22 0.13
N GLU A 116 26.53 20.19 1.00
CA GLU A 116 27.25 20.26 2.29
C GLU A 116 28.78 20.20 2.14
N VAL A 117 29.31 19.36 1.25
CA VAL A 117 30.77 19.12 1.15
C VAL A 117 31.44 20.16 0.22
N GLY A 118 30.69 21.06 -0.43
CA GLY A 118 31.24 22.07 -1.34
C GLY A 118 31.90 21.47 -2.59
N VAL A 119 31.69 20.18 -2.86
CA VAL A 119 32.20 19.50 -4.05
C VAL A 119 31.08 19.50 -5.08
N LEU A 120 31.27 20.27 -6.15
CA LEU A 120 30.47 20.14 -7.37
C LEU A 120 30.55 18.69 -7.86
N LEU A 121 29.62 17.83 -7.42
CA LEU A 121 29.41 16.54 -8.04
C LEU A 121 28.98 16.84 -9.47
N LEU A 122 29.93 16.69 -10.39
CA LEU A 122 29.75 16.90 -11.82
C LEU A 122 28.46 16.21 -12.24
N ARG A 123 27.50 17.01 -12.72
CA ARG A 123 26.24 16.52 -13.26
C ARG A 123 26.57 15.42 -14.28
N PRO A 124 26.03 14.19 -14.15
CA PRO A 124 26.22 13.21 -15.19
C PRO A 124 25.63 13.77 -16.48
N LEU A 125 26.44 13.82 -17.54
CA LEU A 125 25.99 14.19 -18.87
C LEU A 125 24.80 13.30 -19.22
N SER A 126 23.66 13.95 -19.50
CA SER A 126 22.52 13.33 -20.14
C SER A 126 22.96 12.77 -21.49
N VAL A 127 23.05 11.45 -21.59
CA VAL A 127 23.05 10.70 -22.86
C VAL A 127 21.61 10.39 -23.21
#